data_AF-A0A6J8CLQ7-F1
#
_entry.id   AF-A0A6J8CLQ7-F1
#
_cell.length_a   1.000
_cell.length_b   1.000
_cell.length_c   1.000
_cell.angle_alpha   90.00
_cell.angle_beta   90.00
_cell.angle_gamma   90.00
#
_symmetry.space_group_name_H-M   'P 1'
#
loop_
_entity.id
_entity.type
_entity.pdbx_description
1 polymer ?
#
loop_
_entity_poly.entity_id
_entity_poly.type
_entity_poly.pdbx_seq_one_letter_code
_entity_poly.pdbx_strand_id
1 'polypeptide(L)'
;MKSKKRKILLFLDNAISVTQSNVTINFFPPNTTSKLQPLDLGIIRAFKARYRKHMLKHVITKIDNFTDNTSLTKEINVLDAVYWIDKSWSDTKESTIASCFRNAGFPIVNPDENIDSDNEEDPDDDIPLSELMGMVRQCSGHDDITFDEMLAIEAAMPTETGKKLW
;
A
#
# COMPACT_ATOMS: atom_id res chain seq x y z
N MET A 1 14.90 13.03 16.92
CA MET A 1 16.04 12.72 16.02
C MET A 1 17.22 13.67 16.26
N LYS A 2 17.04 14.99 16.08
CA LYS A 2 18.07 16.02 16.34
C LYS A 2 18.52 16.09 17.81
N SER A 3 17.58 16.10 18.76
CA SER A 3 17.88 16.08 20.21
C SER A 3 18.67 14.85 20.65
N LYS A 4 18.55 13.73 19.92
CA LYS A 4 19.33 12.49 20.12
C LYS A 4 20.65 12.48 19.33
N LYS A 5 21.08 13.60 18.76
CA LYS A 5 22.29 13.76 17.93
C LYS A 5 22.40 12.77 16.76
N ARG A 6 21.28 12.26 16.24
CA ARG A 6 21.27 11.34 15.08
C ARG A 6 21.35 12.15 13.78
N LYS A 7 22.26 11.76 12.88
CA LYS A 7 22.31 12.24 11.50
C LYS A 7 21.44 11.33 10.63
N ILE A 8 20.63 11.91 9.76
CA ILE A 8 19.72 11.17 8.87
C ILE A 8 20.20 11.37 7.44
N LEU A 9 20.23 10.30 6.66
CA LEU A 9 20.35 10.35 5.21
C LEU A 9 18.97 10.04 4.61
N LEU A 10 18.41 10.97 3.85
CA LEU A 10 17.11 10.84 3.20
C LEU A 10 17.29 10.74 1.69
N PHE A 11 16.73 9.71 1.08
CA PHE A 11 16.71 9.55 -0.37
C PHE A 11 15.36 9.99 -0.94
N LEU A 12 15.37 10.83 -1.98
CA LEU A 12 14.15 11.35 -2.62
C LEU A 12 14.23 11.19 -4.14
N ASP A 13 13.06 11.06 -4.78
CA ASP A 13 12.92 11.23 -6.22
C ASP A 13 12.41 12.65 -6.53
N ASN A 14 12.95 13.26 -7.59
CA ASN A 14 12.55 14.53 -8.23
C ASN A 14 11.59 15.43 -7.43
N ALA A 15 12.01 15.83 -6.21
CA ALA A 15 11.20 16.55 -5.24
C ALA A 15 11.90 17.82 -4.75
N ILE A 16 11.12 18.74 -4.19
CA ILE A 16 11.64 19.95 -3.58
C ILE A 16 12.42 19.59 -2.31
N SER A 17 13.69 20.02 -2.26
CA SER A 17 14.56 19.81 -1.10
C SER A 17 14.05 20.56 0.12
N VAL A 18 13.96 19.87 1.25
CA VAL A 18 13.68 20.47 2.56
C VAL A 18 14.98 20.63 3.36
N THR A 19 15.30 21.83 3.82
CA THR A 19 16.55 22.08 4.55
C THR A 19 16.37 21.81 6.05
N GLN A 20 17.05 20.78 6.56
CA GLN A 20 17.17 20.52 7.98
C GLN A 20 18.62 20.25 8.40
N SER A 21 19.04 20.84 9.52
CA SER A 21 20.43 20.81 10.01
C SER A 21 20.99 19.41 10.33
N ASN A 22 20.14 18.40 10.46
CA ASN A 22 20.52 17.03 10.83
C ASN A 22 20.06 16.00 9.78
N VAL A 23 19.65 16.45 8.60
CA VAL A 23 19.21 15.60 7.49
C VAL A 23 20.03 15.96 6.26
N THR A 24 20.75 14.98 5.72
CA THR A 24 21.38 15.07 4.41
C THR A 24 20.40 14.46 3.40
N ILE A 25 20.08 15.20 2.35
CA ILE A 25 19.20 14.74 1.27
C ILE A 25 20.07 14.31 0.09
N ASN A 26 19.84 13.10 -0.40
CA ASN A 26 20.36 12.62 -1.67
C ASN A 26 19.21 12.33 -2.63
N PHE A 27 19.37 12.71 -3.88
CA PHE A 27 18.40 12.37 -4.92
C PHE A 27 18.82 11.08 -5.63
N PHE A 28 17.84 10.27 -6.00
CA PHE A 28 18.09 9.17 -6.91
C PHE A 28 18.48 9.69 -8.30
N PRO A 29 19.31 8.96 -9.06
CA PRO A 29 19.55 9.29 -10.45
C PRO A 29 18.25 9.26 -11.25
N PRO A 30 18.10 10.09 -12.29
CA PRO A 30 16.90 10.11 -13.11
C PRO A 30 16.63 8.75 -13.74
N ASN A 31 15.35 8.38 -13.87
CA ASN A 31 14.87 7.13 -14.48
C ASN A 31 15.33 5.83 -13.78
N THR A 32 15.47 5.85 -12.45
CA THR A 32 15.90 4.68 -11.67
C THR A 32 14.84 4.08 -10.76
N THR A 33 13.59 4.52 -10.88
CA THR A 33 12.43 4.08 -10.09
C THR A 33 12.34 2.56 -9.94
N SER A 34 12.36 1.81 -11.04
CA SER A 34 12.22 0.34 -10.99
C SER A 34 13.44 -0.43 -10.50
N LYS A 35 14.54 0.24 -10.14
CA LYS A 35 15.82 -0.43 -9.79
C LYS A 35 16.38 -0.01 -8.44
N LEU A 36 16.32 1.28 -8.12
CA LEU A 36 17.03 1.83 -6.96
C LEU A 36 16.09 2.37 -5.88
N GLN A 37 14.79 2.50 -6.17
CA GLN A 37 13.82 3.07 -5.24
C GLN A 37 13.12 1.95 -4.47
N PRO A 38 13.38 1.78 -3.16
CA PRO A 38 12.78 0.70 -2.38
C PRO A 38 11.25 0.71 -2.40
N LEU A 39 10.65 1.91 -2.48
CA LEU A 39 9.20 2.05 -2.54
C LEU A 39 8.60 1.36 -3.78
N ASP A 40 9.25 1.51 -4.93
CA ASP A 40 8.83 0.91 -6.20
C ASP A 40 9.27 -0.54 -6.38
N LEU A 41 10.16 -1.05 -5.52
CA LEU A 41 10.60 -2.44 -5.50
C LEU A 41 9.69 -3.39 -4.71
N GLY A 42 8.50 -2.93 -4.32
CA GLY A 42 7.48 -3.81 -3.74
C GLY A 42 6.67 -3.18 -2.61
N ILE A 43 7.21 -2.19 -1.88
CA ILE A 43 6.51 -1.59 -0.73
C ILE A 43 5.18 -0.94 -1.16
N ILE A 44 5.19 -0.13 -2.23
CA ILE A 44 3.96 0.51 -2.75
C ILE A 44 2.94 -0.56 -3.18
N ARG A 45 3.42 -1.63 -3.83
CA ARG A 45 2.56 -2.70 -4.30
C ARG A 45 1.90 -3.44 -3.14
N ALA A 46 2.69 -3.87 -2.16
CA ALA A 46 2.23 -4.54 -0.94
C ALA A 46 1.23 -3.69 -0.15
N PHE A 47 1.52 -2.39 -0.02
CA PHE A 47 0.63 -1.43 0.62
C PHE A 47 -0.70 -1.28 -0.13
N LYS A 48 -0.67 -1.14 -1.47
CA LYS A 48 -1.88 -1.02 -2.30
C LYS A 48 -2.76 -2.26 -2.22
N ALA A 49 -2.18 -3.47 -2.18
CA ALA A 49 -2.94 -4.71 -2.05
C ALA A 49 -3.72 -4.76 -0.72
N ARG A 50 -3.05 -4.39 0.39
CA ARG A 50 -3.67 -4.31 1.72
C ARG A 50 -4.76 -3.23 1.80
N TYR A 51 -4.52 -2.08 1.19
CA TYR A 51 -5.50 -0.99 1.12
C TYR A 51 -6.78 -1.47 0.45
N ARG A 52 -6.66 -2.12 -0.71
CA ARG A 52 -7.82 -2.70 -1.41
C ARG A 52 -8.52 -3.73 -0.54
N LYS A 53 -7.79 -4.62 0.14
CA LYS A 53 -8.37 -5.63 1.03
C LYS A 53 -9.23 -5.00 2.13
N HIS A 54 -8.76 -3.92 2.77
CA HIS A 54 -9.51 -3.22 3.82
C HIS A 54 -10.74 -2.48 3.29
N MET A 55 -10.58 -1.78 2.16
CA MET A 55 -11.67 -1.11 1.48
C MET A 55 -12.78 -2.10 1.09
N LEU A 56 -12.42 -3.25 0.51
CA LEU A 56 -13.38 -4.24 0.05
C LEU A 56 -14.12 -4.91 1.18
N LYS A 57 -13.43 -5.22 2.29
CA LYS A 57 -14.09 -5.68 3.52
C LYS A 57 -15.15 -4.68 3.97
N HIS A 58 -14.83 -3.39 3.98
CA HIS A 58 -15.78 -2.35 4.36
C HIS A 58 -16.99 -2.29 3.43
N VAL A 59 -16.77 -2.28 2.12
CA VAL A 59 -17.83 -2.28 1.09
C VAL A 59 -18.76 -3.48 1.28
N ILE A 60 -18.20 -4.68 1.42
CA ILE A 60 -18.96 -5.93 1.59
C ILE A 60 -19.80 -5.90 2.87
N THR A 61 -19.27 -5.38 3.99
CA THR A 61 -20.05 -5.27 5.23
C THR A 61 -21.23 -4.30 5.18
N LYS A 62 -21.24 -3.38 4.21
CA LYS A 62 -22.24 -2.33 4.12
C LYS A 62 -23.24 -2.53 2.98
N ILE A 63 -22.93 -3.37 2.00
CA ILE A 63 -23.72 -3.39 0.76
C ILE A 63 -25.18 -3.76 0.99
N ASP A 64 -25.49 -4.65 1.94
CA ASP A 64 -26.86 -5.07 2.25
C ASP A 64 -27.74 -3.89 2.71
N ASN A 65 -27.13 -2.79 3.17
CA ASN A 65 -27.84 -1.60 3.60
C ASN A 65 -28.20 -0.66 2.44
N PHE A 66 -27.75 -0.93 1.22
CA PHE A 66 -27.92 -0.07 0.06
C PHE A 66 -28.53 -0.82 -1.13
N THR A 67 -29.52 -0.19 -1.75
CA THR A 67 -30.20 -0.76 -2.94
C THR A 67 -29.42 -0.50 -4.23
N ASP A 68 -28.49 0.46 -4.23
CA ASP A 68 -27.68 0.81 -5.38
C ASP A 68 -26.23 1.18 -5.02
N ASN A 69 -25.30 0.82 -5.91
CA ASN A 69 -23.86 1.05 -5.72
C ASN A 69 -23.51 2.55 -5.59
N THR A 70 -24.32 3.44 -6.17
CA THR A 70 -24.10 4.90 -6.12
C THR A 70 -24.33 5.47 -4.72
N SER A 71 -25.25 4.90 -3.95
CA SER A 71 -25.49 5.35 -2.58
C SER A 71 -24.40 4.86 -1.63
N LEU A 72 -23.89 3.64 -1.85
CA LEU A 72 -22.77 3.07 -1.11
C LEU A 72 -21.48 3.88 -1.31
N THR A 73 -21.14 4.24 -2.55
CA THR A 73 -19.93 5.03 -2.84
C THR A 73 -19.98 6.44 -2.27
N LYS A 74 -21.18 7.02 -2.08
CA LYS A 74 -21.36 8.33 -1.43
C LYS A 74 -21.19 8.29 0.09
N GLU A 75 -21.36 7.12 0.70
CA GLU A 75 -21.19 6.97 2.15
C GLU A 75 -19.70 6.88 2.53
N ILE A 76 -18.90 6.27 1.65
CA ILE A 76 -17.44 6.18 1.79
C ILE A 76 -16.86 7.60 1.79
N ASN A 77 -16.20 7.95 2.88
CA ASN A 77 -15.62 9.28 3.06
C ASN A 77 -14.11 9.20 3.30
N VAL A 78 -13.47 10.37 3.39
CA VAL A 78 -12.01 10.47 3.57
C VAL A 78 -11.54 9.84 4.89
N LEU A 79 -12.36 9.83 5.93
CA LEU A 79 -12.00 9.20 7.20
C LEU A 79 -11.88 7.68 7.05
N ASP A 80 -12.76 7.04 6.26
CA ASP A 80 -12.64 5.62 5.95
C ASP A 80 -11.32 5.33 5.22
N ALA A 81 -10.96 6.17 4.23
CA ALA A 81 -9.70 6.05 3.51
C ALA A 81 -8.47 6.21 4.43
N VAL A 82 -8.50 7.16 5.37
CA VAL A 82 -7.43 7.33 6.38
C VAL A 82 -7.30 6.08 7.26
N TYR A 83 -8.41 5.48 7.70
CA TYR A 83 -8.36 4.23 8.46
C TYR A 83 -7.79 3.07 7.63
N TRP A 84 -8.10 3.00 6.34
CA TRP A 84 -7.52 1.97 5.46
C TRP A 84 -6.03 2.18 5.26
N ILE A 85 -5.56 3.42 5.13
CA ILE A 85 -4.13 3.75 5.06
C ILE A 85 -3.40 3.27 6.31
N ASP A 86 -3.92 3.61 7.49
CA ASP A 86 -3.33 3.24 8.78
C ASP A 86 -3.22 1.73 8.96
N LYS A 87 -4.31 1.00 8.68
CA LYS A 87 -4.33 -0.46 8.74
C LYS A 87 -3.40 -1.10 7.71
N SER A 88 -3.38 -0.58 6.48
CA SER A 88 -2.54 -1.13 5.41
C SER A 88 -1.06 -0.96 5.69
N TRP A 89 -0.67 0.17 6.28
CA TRP A 89 0.69 0.41 6.70
C TRP A 89 1.07 -0.55 7.85
N SER A 90 0.19 -0.70 8.84
CA SER A 90 0.41 -1.60 9.98
C SER A 90 0.51 -3.08 9.55
N ASP A 91 -0.23 -3.47 8.52
CA ASP A 91 -0.20 -4.83 7.96
C ASP A 91 0.97 -5.06 6.99
N THR A 92 1.70 -4.02 6.60
CA THR A 92 2.87 -4.15 5.72
C THR A 92 4.03 -4.76 6.50
N LYS A 93 4.48 -5.94 6.08
CA LYS A 93 5.49 -6.70 6.82
C LYS A 93 6.85 -5.99 6.79
N GLU A 94 7.53 -5.99 7.94
CA GLU A 94 8.90 -5.47 8.05
C GLU A 94 9.87 -6.21 7.12
N SER A 95 9.65 -7.52 6.90
CA SER A 95 10.43 -8.34 5.96
C SER A 95 10.29 -7.86 4.51
N THR A 96 9.08 -7.49 4.07
CA THR A 96 8.84 -6.91 2.74
C THR A 96 9.63 -5.61 2.59
N ILE A 97 9.56 -4.72 3.58
CA ILE A 97 10.32 -3.45 3.57
C ILE A 97 11.82 -3.73 3.51
N ALA A 98 12.33 -4.59 4.39
CA ALA A 98 13.74 -4.94 4.43
C ALA A 98 14.23 -5.52 3.09
N SER A 99 13.47 -6.45 2.51
CA SER A 99 13.79 -7.06 1.21
C SER A 99 13.85 -6.02 0.09
N CYS A 100 12.88 -5.09 0.03
CA CYS A 100 12.89 -4.02 -0.97
C CYS A 100 14.10 -3.08 -0.83
N PHE A 101 14.50 -2.73 0.40
CA PHE A 101 15.70 -1.94 0.64
C PHE A 101 16.97 -2.70 0.24
N ARG A 102 17.08 -3.99 0.56
CA ARG A 102 18.19 -4.85 0.13
C ARG A 102 18.28 -4.92 -1.39
N ASN A 103 17.15 -5.12 -2.07
CA ASN A 103 17.08 -5.20 -3.53
C ASN A 103 17.46 -3.88 -4.21
N ALA A 104 17.18 -2.74 -3.58
CA ALA A 104 17.66 -1.42 -4.01
C ALA A 104 19.17 -1.19 -3.74
N GLY A 105 19.86 -2.15 -3.12
CA GLY A 105 21.29 -2.06 -2.81
C GLY A 105 21.62 -1.37 -1.48
N PHE A 106 20.63 -1.16 -0.60
CA PHE A 106 20.89 -0.63 0.73
C PHE A 106 21.40 -1.74 1.66
N PRO A 107 22.50 -1.51 2.41
CA PRO A 107 23.01 -2.48 3.37
C PRO A 107 22.06 -2.58 4.57
N ILE A 108 21.58 -3.79 4.86
CA ILE A 108 20.87 -4.08 6.12
C ILE A 108 21.94 -4.32 7.20
N VAL A 109 21.91 -3.53 8.27
CA VAL A 109 23.01 -3.43 9.25
C VAL A 109 22.91 -4.47 10.38
N ASN A 110 21.90 -5.35 10.39
CA ASN A 110 21.76 -6.41 11.39
C ASN A 110 22.20 -7.77 10.82
N PRO A 111 23.45 -8.22 11.07
CA PRO A 111 23.92 -9.54 10.65
C PRO A 111 23.36 -10.72 11.47
N ASP A 112 22.71 -10.47 12.62
CA ASP A 112 22.14 -11.52 13.49
C ASP A 112 20.66 -11.85 13.18
N GLU A 113 19.99 -11.04 12.35
CA GLU A 113 18.70 -11.42 11.81
C GLU A 113 18.99 -12.22 10.54
N ASN A 114 19.07 -13.55 10.68
CA ASN A 114 18.69 -14.45 9.59
C ASN A 114 17.20 -14.16 9.31
N ILE A 115 16.92 -13.04 8.64
CA ILE A 115 15.66 -12.84 7.93
C ILE A 115 15.81 -13.81 6.77
N ASP A 116 15.34 -15.03 6.98
CA ASP A 116 15.29 -16.06 5.95
C ASP A 116 14.87 -15.38 4.66
N SER A 117 15.79 -15.40 3.70
CA SER A 117 15.56 -14.83 2.37
C SER A 117 14.68 -15.79 1.60
N ASP A 118 13.54 -16.12 2.17
CA ASP A 118 12.45 -16.57 1.36
C ASP A 118 12.08 -15.35 0.53
N ASN A 119 12.44 -15.39 -0.75
CA ASN A 119 11.75 -14.63 -1.78
C ASN A 119 10.29 -15.15 -1.87
N GLU A 120 9.62 -15.27 -0.73
CA GLU A 120 8.18 -15.32 -0.65
C GLU A 120 7.76 -13.91 -1.06
N GLU A 121 7.57 -13.75 -2.37
CA GLU A 121 6.51 -12.87 -2.85
C GLU A 121 5.33 -13.15 -1.91
N ASP A 122 5.01 -12.17 -1.06
CA ASP A 122 3.90 -12.32 -0.14
C ASP A 122 2.70 -12.66 -1.03
N PRO A 123 2.06 -13.82 -0.88
CA PRO A 123 0.99 -14.21 -1.78
C PRO A 123 -0.08 -13.12 -1.81
N ASP A 124 -0.27 -12.40 -0.71
CA ASP A 124 -1.12 -11.21 -0.55
C ASP A 124 -0.76 -10.01 -1.46
N ASP A 125 0.46 -9.92 -2.00
CA ASP A 125 0.95 -8.79 -2.80
C ASP A 125 0.60 -8.88 -4.29
N ASP A 126 0.27 -10.07 -4.80
CA ASP A 126 -0.08 -10.32 -6.22
C ASP A 126 -1.49 -10.90 -6.41
N ILE A 127 -2.33 -10.85 -5.38
CA ILE A 127 -3.68 -11.41 -5.42
C ILE A 127 -4.55 -10.62 -6.40
N PRO A 128 -5.04 -11.23 -7.49
CA PRO A 128 -6.03 -10.61 -8.35
C PRO A 128 -7.26 -10.23 -7.55
N LEU A 129 -7.91 -9.13 -7.92
CA LEU A 129 -9.11 -8.63 -7.23
C LEU A 129 -10.20 -9.72 -7.06
N SER A 130 -10.28 -10.67 -7.99
CA SER A 130 -11.16 -11.84 -7.94
C SER A 130 -10.82 -12.83 -6.82
N GLU A 131 -9.54 -13.07 -6.56
CA GLU A 131 -9.08 -13.95 -5.49
C GLU A 131 -9.18 -13.24 -4.13
N LEU A 132 -8.91 -11.94 -4.09
CA LEU A 132 -9.11 -11.11 -2.90
C LEU A 132 -10.59 -11.12 -2.49
N MET A 133 -11.50 -11.07 -3.48
CA MET A 133 -12.93 -11.24 -3.28
C MET A 133 -13.25 -12.63 -2.71
N GLY A 134 -12.66 -13.70 -3.24
CA GLY A 134 -12.83 -15.06 -2.70
C GLY A 134 -12.44 -15.16 -1.22
N MET A 135 -11.32 -14.56 -0.84
CA MET A 135 -10.86 -14.52 0.55
C MET A 135 -11.81 -13.72 1.45
N VAL A 136 -12.31 -12.58 0.98
CA VAL A 136 -13.24 -11.76 1.77
C VAL A 136 -14.61 -12.43 1.88
N ARG A 137 -15.13 -13.06 0.82
CA ARG A 137 -16.38 -13.84 0.86
C ARG A 137 -16.34 -14.96 1.89
N GLN A 138 -15.25 -15.73 1.96
CA GLN A 138 -15.08 -16.78 2.96
C GLN A 138 -15.09 -16.26 4.40
N CYS A 139 -14.67 -15.01 4.63
CA CYS A 139 -14.71 -14.39 5.95
C CYS A 139 -16.06 -13.71 6.27
N SER A 140 -16.85 -13.35 5.25
CA SER A 140 -18.04 -12.49 5.40
C SER A 140 -19.35 -13.26 5.32
N GLY A 141 -19.39 -14.43 4.65
CA GLY A 141 -20.61 -15.21 4.46
C GLY A 141 -21.66 -14.58 3.53
N HIS A 142 -21.32 -13.47 2.85
CA HIS A 142 -22.21 -12.76 1.91
C HIS A 142 -21.80 -13.05 0.45
N ASP A 143 -22.76 -13.49 -0.36
CA ASP A 143 -22.56 -13.94 -1.75
C ASP A 143 -22.96 -12.89 -2.81
N ASP A 144 -23.40 -11.69 -2.43
CA ASP A 144 -24.24 -10.85 -3.29
C ASP A 144 -23.51 -9.85 -4.21
N ILE A 145 -22.18 -9.69 -4.12
CA ILE A 145 -21.44 -8.75 -5.00
C ILE A 145 -20.66 -9.49 -6.08
N THR A 146 -20.97 -9.24 -7.34
CA THR A 146 -20.19 -9.73 -8.48
C THR A 146 -18.89 -8.95 -8.68
N PHE A 147 -17.92 -9.58 -9.33
CA PHE A 147 -16.64 -8.94 -9.69
C PHE A 147 -16.84 -7.63 -10.46
N ASP A 148 -17.80 -7.60 -11.38
CA ASP A 148 -18.09 -6.44 -12.23
C ASP A 148 -18.68 -5.26 -11.43
N GLU A 149 -19.55 -5.54 -10.45
CA GLU A 149 -20.10 -4.52 -9.57
C GLU A 149 -19.03 -3.89 -8.68
N MET A 150 -18.07 -4.68 -8.22
CA MET A 150 -16.97 -4.19 -7.40
C MET A 150 -15.97 -3.36 -8.21
N LEU A 151 -15.70 -3.77 -9.45
CA LEU A 151 -14.88 -3.02 -10.39
C LEU A 151 -15.55 -1.68 -10.74
N ALA A 152 -16.88 -1.66 -10.80
CA ALA A 152 -17.66 -0.42 -10.93
C ALA A 152 -17.58 0.45 -9.67
N ILE A 153 -17.63 -0.12 -8.45
CA ILE A 153 -17.46 0.61 -7.19
C ILE A 153 -16.07 1.23 -7.09
N GLU A 154 -15.01 0.44 -7.35
CA GLU A 154 -13.63 0.94 -7.33
C GLU A 154 -13.41 2.03 -8.38
N ALA A 155 -14.01 1.90 -9.57
CA ALA A 155 -13.98 2.93 -10.61
C ALA A 155 -14.81 4.18 -10.27
N ALA A 156 -15.87 4.04 -9.47
CA ALA A 156 -16.74 5.12 -9.04
C ALA A 156 -16.26 5.83 -7.78
N MET A 157 -15.24 5.31 -7.09
CA MET A 157 -14.63 6.01 -5.96
C MET A 157 -14.02 7.34 -6.40
N PRO A 158 -14.16 8.41 -5.59
CA PRO A 158 -13.59 9.71 -5.92
C PRO A 158 -12.06 9.60 -6.09
N THR A 159 -11.57 9.88 -7.29
CA THR A 159 -10.13 10.04 -7.55
C THR A 159 -9.83 11.52 -7.71
N GLU A 160 -8.92 12.07 -6.91
CA GLU A 160 -8.62 13.51 -6.92
C GLU A 160 -7.99 14.00 -8.25
N THR A 161 -7.57 13.11 -9.16
CA THR A 161 -6.77 13.51 -10.33
C THR A 161 -7.26 12.99 -11.68
N GLY A 162 -8.45 12.37 -11.79
CA GLY A 162 -8.94 11.83 -13.08
C GLY A 162 -8.00 10.78 -13.72
N LYS A 163 -6.94 10.38 -13.00
CA LYS A 163 -6.09 9.24 -13.29
C LYS A 163 -6.66 8.08 -12.51
N LYS A 164 -6.84 6.94 -13.18
CA LYS A 164 -7.08 5.67 -12.50
C LYS A 164 -5.98 5.48 -11.45
N LEU A 165 -6.30 4.81 -10.35
CA LEU A 165 -5.36 4.53 -9.25
C LEU A 165 -4.21 3.55 -9.65
N TRP A 166 -4.02 3.31 -10.94
CA TRP A 166 -3.05 2.44 -11.61
C TRP A 166 -2.74 2.97 -13.00
#